data_AF-A0A8I1KFD5-F1
#
_entry.id   AF-A0A8I1KFD5-F1
#
_cell.length_a   1.000
_cell.length_b   1.000
_cell.length_c   1.000
_cell.angle_alpha   90.00
_cell.angle_beta   90.00
_cell.angle_gamma   90.00
#
_symmetry.space_group_name_H-M   'P 1'
#
loop_
_entity.id
_entity.type
_entity.pdbx_description
1 polymer ?
#
loop_
_entity_poly.entity_id
_entity_poly.type
_entity_poly.pdbx_seq_one_letter_code
_entity_poly.pdbx_strand_id
1 'polypeptide(L)'
;MSLSGRLELMQKHSELVTRRQSRECRCPEEEWLMGMFNVIIHIEPDGRGDIFIDCGDWQDERTVECHDIESLRLKAASWIYSIPPSPDM
;
A
#
# COMPACT_ATOMS: atom_id res chain seq x y z
N MET A 1 -15.91 -3.67 11.44
CA MET A 1 -15.28 -4.81 10.73
C MET A 1 -14.13 -5.34 11.58
N SER A 2 -14.07 -6.66 11.80
CA SER A 2 -12.96 -7.30 12.52
C SER A 2 -11.64 -7.15 11.73
N LEU A 3 -10.49 -7.28 12.42
CA LEU A 3 -9.17 -7.34 11.76
C LEU A 3 -9.10 -8.48 10.74
N SER A 4 -9.73 -9.63 11.04
CA SER A 4 -9.82 -10.77 10.13
C SER A 4 -10.50 -10.43 8.80
N GLY A 5 -11.62 -9.69 8.82
CA GLY A 5 -12.31 -9.33 7.58
C GLY A 5 -11.51 -8.37 6.68
N ARG A 6 -10.62 -7.54 7.25
CA ARG A 6 -9.75 -6.64 6.48
C ARG A 6 -8.58 -7.38 5.82
N LEU A 7 -8.06 -8.40 6.48
CA LEU A 7 -7.01 -9.27 5.92
C LEU A 7 -7.52 -10.10 4.74
N GLU A 8 -8.73 -10.66 4.85
CA GLU A 8 -9.33 -11.46 3.76
C GLU A 8 -9.64 -10.62 2.51
N LEU A 9 -10.13 -9.39 2.68
CA LEU A 9 -10.38 -8.46 1.58
C LEU A 9 -9.10 -8.08 0.83
N MET A 10 -8.02 -7.81 1.58
CA MET A 10 -6.70 -7.57 0.99
C MET A 10 -6.24 -8.78 0.19
N GLN A 11 -6.27 -9.98 0.78
CA GLN A 11 -5.83 -11.22 0.09
C GLN A 11 -6.60 -11.54 -1.19
N LYS A 12 -7.87 -11.11 -1.31
CA LYS A 12 -8.69 -11.41 -2.48
C LYS A 12 -8.46 -10.45 -3.65
N HIS A 13 -7.98 -9.23 -3.38
CA HIS A 13 -7.90 -8.16 -4.37
C HIS A 13 -6.53 -7.47 -4.43
N SER A 14 -5.51 -8.06 -3.80
CA SER A 14 -4.12 -7.60 -3.93
C SER A 14 -3.20 -8.71 -4.40
N GLU A 15 -2.24 -8.33 -5.23
CA GLU A 15 -1.16 -9.18 -5.71
C GLU A 15 0.17 -8.51 -5.37
N LEU A 16 1.07 -9.26 -4.72
CA LEU A 16 2.45 -8.81 -4.50
C LEU A 16 3.21 -8.95 -5.83
N VAL A 17 3.62 -7.83 -6.40
CA VAL A 17 4.39 -7.78 -7.65
C VAL A 17 5.87 -8.04 -7.38
N THR A 18 6.46 -7.33 -6.42
CA THR A 18 7.87 -7.53 -6.06
C THR A 18 8.21 -7.07 -4.65
N ARG A 19 9.29 -7.63 -4.12
CA ARG A 19 9.98 -7.16 -2.91
C ARG A 19 11.38 -6.73 -3.29
N ARG A 20 11.76 -5.53 -2.91
CA ARG A 20 13.09 -4.99 -3.21
C ARG A 20 13.61 -4.14 -2.06
N GLN A 21 14.88 -3.78 -2.15
CA GLN A 21 15.41 -2.65 -1.38
C GLN A 21 15.31 -1.41 -2.25
N SER A 22 14.96 -0.29 -1.62
CA SER A 22 15.03 1.03 -2.24
C SER A 22 16.42 1.27 -2.80
N ARG A 23 16.51 1.81 -4.02
CA ARG A 23 17.80 2.14 -4.63
C ARG A 23 18.48 3.33 -3.96
N GLU A 24 17.70 4.17 -3.28
CA GLU A 24 18.17 5.44 -2.72
C GLU A 24 18.67 5.26 -1.28
N CYS A 25 17.89 4.59 -0.43
CA CYS A 25 18.21 4.44 1.00
C CYS A 25 18.39 2.98 1.47
N ARG A 26 18.18 1.99 0.60
CA ARG A 26 18.24 0.54 0.88
C ARG A 26 17.19 0.02 1.88
N CYS A 27 16.22 0.84 2.25
CA CYS A 27 15.08 0.40 3.06
C CYS A 27 14.23 -0.64 2.33
N PRO A 28 13.52 -1.53 3.05
CA PRO A 28 12.59 -2.47 2.43
C PRO A 28 11.46 -1.76 1.68
N GLU A 29 11.21 -2.22 0.46
CA GLU A 29 10.10 -1.79 -0.40
C GLU A 29 9.33 -2.99 -0.91
N GLU A 30 8.01 -2.83 -1.05
CA GLU A 30 7.17 -3.78 -1.76
C GLU A 30 6.29 -3.06 -2.77
N GLU A 31 6.10 -3.70 -3.90
CA GLU A 31 5.19 -3.25 -4.95
C GLU A 31 4.00 -4.21 -5.01
N TRP A 32 2.80 -3.64 -5.02
CA TRP A 32 1.54 -4.35 -4.97
C TRP A 32 0.62 -3.83 -6.06
N LEU A 33 -0.11 -4.73 -6.69
CA LEU A 33 -1.30 -4.39 -7.46
C LEU A 33 -2.50 -4.54 -6.55
N MET A 34 -3.23 -3.44 -6.27
CA MET A 34 -4.43 -3.45 -5.42
C MET A 34 -5.63 -2.90 -6.20
N GLY A 35 -6.46 -3.78 -6.74
CA GLY A 35 -7.48 -3.37 -7.71
C GLY A 35 -6.87 -2.81 -8.99
N MET A 36 -7.10 -1.52 -9.27
CA MET A 36 -6.52 -0.81 -10.43
C MET A 36 -5.27 -0.01 -10.10
N PHE A 37 -4.84 -0.01 -8.84
CA PHE A 37 -3.75 0.81 -8.33
C PHE A 37 -2.45 0.03 -8.29
N ASN A 38 -1.38 0.61 -8.84
CA ASN A 38 -0.02 0.21 -8.52
C ASN A 38 0.39 0.92 -7.22
N VAL A 39 0.84 0.15 -6.25
CA VAL A 39 1.09 0.64 -4.89
C VAL A 39 2.50 0.26 -4.48
N ILE A 40 3.30 1.27 -4.13
CA ILE A 40 4.62 1.04 -3.55
C ILE A 40 4.53 1.38 -2.08
N ILE A 41 4.90 0.43 -1.22
CA ILE A 41 5.10 0.68 0.20
C ILE A 41 6.58 0.67 0.53
N HIS A 42 7.00 1.62 1.35
CA HIS A 42 8.39 1.81 1.78
C HIS A 42 8.41 1.96 3.30
N ILE A 43 9.24 1.20 4.00
CA ILE A 43 9.35 1.32 5.46
C ILE A 43 10.76 1.73 5.88
N GLU A 44 10.85 2.83 6.59
CA GLU A 44 12.09 3.32 7.17
C GLU A 44 12.38 2.65 8.53
N PRO A 45 13.66 2.62 8.97
CA PRO A 45 14.05 1.98 10.23
C PRO A 45 13.50 2.66 11.48
N ASP A 46 13.02 3.90 11.36
CA ASP A 46 12.44 4.70 12.45
C ASP A 46 10.94 4.43 12.68
N GLY A 47 10.33 3.58 11.85
CA GLY A 47 8.90 3.27 11.91
C GLY A 47 8.04 4.16 10.99
N ARG A 48 8.64 5.07 10.23
CA ARG A 48 7.91 5.79 9.20
C ARG A 48 7.69 4.90 7.98
N GLY A 49 6.45 4.90 7.46
CA GLY A 49 6.09 4.15 6.28
C GLY A 49 5.47 5.05 5.23
N ASP A 50 5.98 5.01 4.01
CA ASP A 50 5.40 5.70 2.87
C ASP A 50 4.57 4.73 2.03
N ILE A 51 3.44 5.22 1.55
CA ILE A 51 2.53 4.53 0.64
C ILE A 51 2.37 5.44 -0.57
N PHE A 52 2.84 4.99 -1.71
CA PHE A 52 2.70 5.68 -2.99
C PHE A 52 1.70 4.93 -3.87
N ILE A 53 0.77 5.65 -4.50
CA ILE A 53 -0.23 5.10 -5.41
C ILE A 53 -0.06 5.71 -6.79
N ASP A 54 -0.09 4.87 -7.81
CA ASP A 54 -0.09 5.24 -9.22
C ASP A 54 -1.24 4.55 -9.98
N CYS A 55 -2.06 5.35 -10.66
CA CYS A 55 -3.13 4.93 -11.55
C CYS A 55 -3.07 5.68 -12.90
N GLY A 56 -1.87 5.87 -13.46
CA GLY A 56 -1.65 6.58 -14.72
C GLY A 56 -1.70 8.09 -14.52
N ASP A 57 -2.82 8.72 -14.87
CA ASP A 57 -2.98 10.19 -14.78
C ASP A 57 -3.23 10.69 -13.34
N TRP A 58 -3.37 9.78 -12.39
CA TRP A 58 -3.57 10.10 -10.97
C TRP A 58 -2.52 9.40 -10.11
N GLN A 59 -1.87 10.19 -9.25
CA GLN A 59 -0.90 9.74 -8.27
C GLN A 59 -1.18 10.42 -6.93
N ASP A 60 -0.95 9.70 -5.84
CA ASP A 60 -1.07 10.23 -4.48
C ASP A 60 -0.09 9.51 -3.55
N GLU A 61 0.36 10.18 -2.50
CA GLU A 61 1.32 9.65 -1.55
C GLU A 61 0.91 9.97 -0.11
N ARG A 62 1.19 9.03 0.80
CA ARG A 62 0.97 9.22 2.23
C ARG A 62 2.08 8.61 3.06
N THR A 63 2.53 9.41 4.02
CA THR A 63 3.39 8.98 5.10
C THR A 63 2.54 8.62 6.32
N VAL A 64 2.82 7.46 6.92
CA VAL A 64 2.13 6.95 8.12
C VAL A 64 3.11 6.34 9.10
N GLU A 65 2.79 6.42 10.40
CA GLU A 65 3.51 5.64 11.41
C GLU A 65 3.17 4.15 11.29
N CYS A 66 4.17 3.28 11.34
CA CYS A 66 4.03 1.83 11.26
C CYS A 66 5.14 1.12 12.07
N HIS A 67 4.90 -0.12 12.50
CA HIS A 67 5.89 -0.87 13.28
C HIS A 67 6.70 -1.84 12.44
N ASP A 68 6.08 -2.30 11.35
CA ASP A 68 6.63 -3.27 10.42
C ASP A 68 5.90 -3.18 9.07
N ILE A 69 6.47 -3.87 8.08
CA ILE A 69 5.94 -3.84 6.71
C ILE A 69 4.54 -4.47 6.62
N GLU A 70 4.17 -5.39 7.51
CA GLU A 70 2.84 -5.99 7.53
C GLU A 70 1.77 -4.97 7.95
N SER A 71 2.06 -4.19 8.98
CA SER A 71 1.21 -3.09 9.42
C SER A 71 1.07 -2.01 8.34
N LEU A 72 2.12 -1.78 7.55
CA LEU A 72 2.09 -0.84 6.43
C LEU A 72 1.21 -1.35 5.27
N ARG A 73 1.26 -2.64 4.93
CA ARG A 73 0.33 -3.27 3.96
C ARG A 73 -1.12 -3.05 4.35
N LEU A 74 -1.45 -3.26 5.63
CA LEU A 74 -2.81 -3.06 6.15
C LEU A 74 -3.27 -1.60 6.04
N LYS A 75 -2.38 -0.65 6.30
CA LYS A 75 -2.66 0.79 6.17
C LYS A 75 -2.85 1.18 4.70
N ALA A 76 -2.01 0.67 3.80
CA ALA A 76 -2.14 0.87 2.36
C ALA A 76 -3.49 0.35 1.85
N ALA A 77 -3.81 -0.92 2.13
CA ALA A 77 -5.08 -1.52 1.74
C ALA A 77 -6.28 -0.75 2.32
N SER A 78 -6.23 -0.37 3.59
CA SER A 78 -7.30 0.42 4.22
C SER A 78 -7.50 1.78 3.56
N TRP A 79 -6.43 2.43 3.10
CA TRP A 79 -6.53 3.69 2.38
C TRP A 79 -7.10 3.47 0.98
N ILE A 80 -6.54 2.53 0.21
CA ILE A 80 -6.96 2.26 -1.16
C ILE A 80 -8.44 1.88 -1.23
N TYR A 81 -8.91 1.00 -0.35
CA TYR A 81 -10.32 0.61 -0.30
C TYR A 81 -11.25 1.69 0.28
N SER A 82 -10.71 2.80 0.77
CA SER A 82 -11.51 3.98 1.13
C SER A 82 -11.69 4.97 -0.02
N ILE A 83 -10.93 4.82 -1.11
CA ILE A 83 -11.07 5.66 -2.29
C ILE A 83 -12.40 5.30 -2.96
N PRO A 84 -13.33 6.26 -3.11
CA PRO A 84 -14.59 5.98 -3.79
C PRO A 84 -14.32 5.67 -5.26
N PRO A 85 -15.07 4.74 -5.88
CA PRO A 85 -15.06 4.63 -7.34
C PRO A 85 -15.47 5.97 -7.92
N SER A 86 -14.80 6.43 -8.98
CA SER A 86 -15.15 7.68 -9.65
C SER A 86 -16.64 7.65 -10.02
N PRO A 87 -17.40 8.74 -9.80
CA PRO A 87 -18.84 8.76 -10.11
C PRO A 87 -19.16 8.63 -11.61
N ASP A 88 -18.14 8.65 -12.48
CA ASP A 88 -18.27 8.62 -13.94
C ASP A 88 -17.77 7.31 -14.60
N MET A 89 -17.64 6.20 -13.86
CA MET A 89 -17.41 4.85 -14.44
C MET A 89 -18.69 4.01 -14.46
#